data_AF-A0A2N6G4M2-F1
#
_entry.id   AF-A0A2N6G4M2-F1
#
_cell.length_a   1.000
_cell.length_b   1.000
_cell.length_c   1.000
_cell.angle_alpha   90.00
_cell.angle_beta   90.00
_cell.angle_gamma   90.00
#
_symmetry.space_group_name_H-M   'P 1'
#
loop_
_entity.id
_entity.type
_entity.pdbx_description
1 polymer ?
#
loop_
_entity_poly.entity_id
_entity_poly.type
_entity_poly.pdbx_seq_one_letter_code
_entity_poly.pdbx_strand_id
1 'polypeptide(L)'
;MRSDEVKKGYDRAPHRSLFRATGLKDDDFGKPFIGVANSFIEIIPGHFFLNKVAEIIKEEIRANGCVPFEFNTIGVDDGIAMGHDGMLFSLPSRELIANSIETVMNAHKLDAMIAIPNCDKIVPGMIMGAIRVNVPTVFVSGGPMAKGHTKDGVPIDLATAFEAVGKFEKGDMTEEELTDIECNACPSGGSCSGMFTANSMNTLMEAMGIALPGNGTILALTPEREELYRKAARRVCEIAKDNESREKFKLSNILNENAVRNAFAVDMAMGGSSNTVLHMLAIAKEAGVNFELSDINAISKKVSHIAKISPSLSTVHMEDINKAGGVNAVMKEMTKRGDDILIDNLTVSGESLYEKIADAYIKDTNIIHTIDNPYSNVGGLAILYGNLAEQGAVIKTAGITGARALTGKAVCFDGQPEAIAGILGGKVKAGDVVVIRYEGPKGGPGMQEMLAPTSLIMGMGLGDKVALITDGRFSGATRGASIGHVSPEAAEGGMIGLLKDGDEIHIDVDQYILEVHLSDEEIAKRKAEFVPLKKSLTSKWLGQYRALVTNASSGAVLKTDL
;
A
#
# COMPACT_ATOMS: atom_id res chain seq x y z
N MET A 1 -18.97 -24.30 -14.99
CA MET A 1 -18.47 -23.64 -13.75
C MET A 1 -17.20 -24.34 -13.34
N ARG A 2 -16.25 -23.64 -12.72
CA ARG A 2 -15.01 -24.24 -12.23
C ARG A 2 -15.31 -25.28 -11.14
N SER A 3 -16.27 -24.98 -10.28
CA SER A 3 -16.69 -25.86 -9.19
C SER A 3 -17.38 -27.13 -9.68
N ASP A 4 -17.74 -27.24 -10.97
CA ASP A 4 -18.28 -28.47 -11.53
C ASP A 4 -17.28 -29.65 -11.39
N GLU A 5 -15.97 -29.37 -11.37
CA GLU A 5 -14.90 -30.36 -11.13
C GLU A 5 -15.03 -31.08 -9.79
N VAL A 6 -15.65 -30.46 -8.78
CA VAL A 6 -15.84 -31.03 -7.43
C VAL A 6 -17.31 -31.34 -7.10
N LYS A 7 -18.24 -31.03 -8.02
CA LYS A 7 -19.69 -31.17 -7.80
C LYS A 7 -20.39 -32.13 -8.75
N LYS A 8 -19.97 -32.24 -10.01
CA LYS A 8 -20.68 -33.00 -11.06
C LYS A 8 -20.02 -34.36 -11.32
N GLY A 9 -20.84 -35.37 -11.64
CA GLY A 9 -20.37 -36.73 -11.90
C GLY A 9 -20.50 -37.67 -10.70
N TYR A 10 -20.67 -38.96 -10.94
CA TYR A 10 -20.81 -39.96 -9.88
C TYR A 10 -19.51 -40.13 -9.08
N ASP A 11 -18.37 -39.96 -9.74
CA ASP A 11 -17.01 -39.98 -9.19
C ASP A 11 -16.76 -38.85 -8.17
N ARG A 12 -17.57 -37.79 -8.20
CA ARG A 12 -17.56 -36.71 -7.20
C ARG A 12 -18.45 -36.95 -5.99
N ALA A 13 -19.01 -38.15 -5.82
CA ALA A 13 -19.75 -38.52 -4.61
C ALA A 13 -18.93 -38.32 -3.31
N PRO A 14 -17.63 -38.65 -3.23
CA PRO A 14 -16.83 -38.38 -2.02
C PRO A 14 -16.71 -36.88 -1.71
N HIS A 15 -16.59 -36.04 -2.74
CA HIS A 15 -16.50 -34.59 -2.58
C HIS A 15 -17.83 -34.03 -2.07
N ARG A 16 -18.94 -34.43 -2.70
CA ARG A 16 -20.28 -34.05 -2.25
C ARG A 16 -20.59 -34.55 -0.84
N SER A 17 -20.09 -35.73 -0.42
CA SER A 17 -20.28 -36.18 0.97
C SER A 17 -19.59 -35.28 1.99
N LEU A 18 -18.40 -34.75 1.66
CA LEU A 18 -17.72 -33.77 2.51
C LEU A 18 -18.46 -32.43 2.54
N PHE A 19 -18.91 -31.93 1.39
CA PHE A 19 -19.72 -30.71 1.32
C PHE A 19 -21.07 -30.83 2.07
N ARG A 20 -21.70 -32.00 2.06
CA ARG A 20 -22.90 -32.24 2.86
C ARG A 20 -22.62 -32.16 4.35
N ALA A 21 -21.45 -32.60 4.79
CA ALA A 21 -21.02 -32.45 6.18
C ALA A 21 -20.84 -30.98 6.59
N THR A 22 -20.59 -30.07 5.63
CA THR A 22 -20.58 -28.62 5.86
C THR A 22 -21.97 -27.97 5.72
N GLY A 23 -23.03 -28.77 5.56
CA GLY A 23 -24.42 -28.30 5.51
C GLY A 23 -25.01 -28.08 4.12
N LEU A 24 -24.29 -28.38 3.03
CA LEU A 24 -24.83 -28.25 1.67
C LEU A 24 -25.91 -29.30 1.37
N LYS A 25 -26.91 -28.89 0.58
CA LYS A 25 -28.02 -29.72 0.11
C LYS A 25 -27.94 -29.92 -1.41
N ASP A 26 -28.83 -30.77 -1.94
CA ASP A 26 -28.85 -31.13 -3.37
C ASP A 26 -28.96 -29.89 -4.26
N ASP A 27 -29.85 -28.97 -3.91
CA ASP A 27 -30.08 -27.72 -4.64
C ASP A 27 -28.87 -26.77 -4.65
N ASP A 28 -27.92 -26.95 -3.73
CA ASP A 28 -26.72 -26.11 -3.66
C ASP A 28 -25.67 -26.52 -4.71
N PHE A 29 -25.63 -27.79 -5.12
CA PHE A 29 -24.63 -28.26 -6.08
C PHE A 29 -24.83 -27.71 -7.51
N GLY A 30 -26.03 -27.19 -7.81
CA GLY A 30 -26.31 -26.48 -9.06
C GLY A 30 -25.89 -25.01 -9.07
N LYS A 31 -25.57 -24.43 -7.91
CA LYS A 31 -25.27 -22.99 -7.76
C LYS A 31 -23.77 -22.69 -7.89
N PRO A 32 -23.37 -21.47 -8.26
CA PRO A 32 -21.98 -21.03 -8.19
C PRO A 32 -21.44 -21.07 -6.76
N PHE A 33 -20.20 -21.51 -6.60
CA PHE A 33 -19.47 -21.52 -5.33
C PHE A 33 -18.59 -20.26 -5.26
N ILE A 34 -18.83 -19.39 -4.27
CA ILE A 34 -18.16 -18.11 -4.10
C ILE A 34 -17.18 -18.20 -2.93
N GLY A 35 -15.92 -17.91 -3.18
CA GLY A 35 -14.93 -17.73 -2.11
C GLY A 35 -15.14 -16.39 -1.42
N VAL A 36 -15.31 -16.39 -0.10
CA VAL A 36 -15.30 -15.19 0.74
C VAL A 36 -13.94 -15.14 1.43
N ALA A 37 -12.98 -14.47 0.80
CA ALA A 37 -11.62 -14.36 1.30
C ALA A 37 -11.55 -13.28 2.39
N ASN A 38 -11.47 -13.71 3.65
CA ASN A 38 -11.46 -12.83 4.81
C ASN A 38 -10.05 -12.72 5.41
N SER A 39 -9.72 -11.57 5.99
CA SER A 39 -8.50 -11.37 6.79
C SER A 39 -8.80 -11.00 8.24
N PHE A 40 -9.96 -11.42 8.76
CA PHE A 40 -10.33 -11.24 10.17
C PHE A 40 -9.22 -11.73 11.11
N ILE A 41 -8.84 -10.85 12.03
CA ILE A 41 -7.90 -11.10 13.11
C ILE A 41 -8.14 -10.05 14.21
N GLU A 42 -8.21 -10.47 15.46
CA GLU A 42 -8.70 -9.62 16.56
C GLU A 42 -7.70 -8.52 16.98
N ILE A 43 -6.40 -8.75 16.80
CA ILE A 43 -5.36 -7.80 17.22
C ILE A 43 -5.23 -6.59 16.29
N ILE A 44 -5.80 -6.64 15.09
CA ILE A 44 -5.65 -5.59 14.08
C ILE A 44 -6.92 -4.73 14.04
N PRO A 45 -6.87 -3.43 14.40
CA PRO A 45 -8.04 -2.54 14.42
C PRO A 45 -8.80 -2.47 13.09
N GLY A 46 -8.08 -2.63 11.97
CA GLY A 46 -8.68 -2.67 10.64
C GLY A 46 -9.42 -3.97 10.29
N HIS A 47 -9.28 -5.03 11.10
CA HIS A 47 -9.74 -6.38 10.75
C HIS A 47 -10.57 -7.08 11.83
N PHE A 48 -10.54 -6.64 13.09
CA PHE A 48 -11.22 -7.32 14.21
C PHE A 48 -12.74 -7.45 14.06
N PHE A 49 -13.36 -6.69 13.14
CA PHE A 49 -14.80 -6.72 12.89
C PHE A 49 -15.17 -7.47 11.59
N LEU A 50 -14.19 -7.93 10.81
CA LEU A 50 -14.45 -8.50 9.48
C LEU A 50 -15.13 -9.87 9.53
N ASN A 51 -15.15 -10.55 10.67
CA ASN A 51 -16.01 -11.73 10.86
C ASN A 51 -17.50 -11.37 10.70
N LYS A 52 -17.94 -10.22 11.24
CA LYS A 52 -19.31 -9.72 11.08
C LYS A 52 -19.58 -9.29 9.65
N VAL A 53 -18.60 -8.67 8.99
CA VAL A 53 -18.67 -8.30 7.57
C VAL A 53 -18.85 -9.53 6.68
N ALA A 54 -18.09 -10.60 6.96
CA ALA A 54 -18.23 -11.85 6.24
C ALA A 54 -19.63 -12.46 6.41
N GLU A 55 -20.23 -12.42 7.60
CA GLU A 55 -21.62 -12.87 7.77
C GLU A 55 -22.60 -12.09 6.89
N ILE A 56 -22.52 -10.75 6.87
CA ILE A 56 -23.35 -9.89 6.01
C ILE A 56 -23.20 -10.27 4.53
N ILE A 57 -21.96 -10.45 4.07
CA ILE A 57 -21.66 -10.83 2.69
C ILE A 57 -22.20 -12.24 2.38
N LYS A 58 -22.01 -13.19 3.28
CA LYS A 58 -22.50 -14.57 3.09
C LYS A 58 -24.02 -14.64 3.04
N GLU A 59 -24.72 -13.89 3.88
CA GLU A 59 -26.18 -13.77 3.84
C GLU A 59 -26.65 -13.24 2.48
N GLU A 60 -26.02 -12.16 2.00
CA GLU A 60 -26.36 -11.56 0.71
C GLU A 60 -26.06 -12.51 -0.46
N ILE A 61 -24.93 -13.23 -0.44
CA ILE A 61 -24.58 -14.23 -1.46
C ILE A 61 -25.64 -15.34 -1.53
N ARG A 62 -26.08 -15.85 -0.36
CA ARG A 62 -27.13 -16.88 -0.29
C ARG A 62 -28.46 -16.38 -0.81
N ALA A 63 -28.85 -15.15 -0.42
CA ALA A 63 -30.07 -14.50 -0.91
C ALA A 63 -30.06 -14.33 -2.43
N ASN A 64 -28.86 -14.15 -3.01
CA ASN A 64 -28.66 -14.06 -4.44
C ASN A 64 -28.33 -15.41 -5.09
N GLY A 65 -28.73 -16.55 -4.52
CA GLY A 65 -28.73 -17.84 -5.22
C GLY A 65 -27.35 -18.43 -5.50
N CYS A 66 -26.33 -18.03 -4.73
CA CYS A 66 -24.98 -18.57 -4.77
C CYS A 66 -24.64 -19.23 -3.43
N VAL A 67 -23.54 -20.00 -3.37
CA VAL A 67 -23.09 -20.67 -2.14
C VAL A 67 -21.78 -20.06 -1.69
N PRO A 68 -21.74 -19.34 -0.54
CA PRO A 68 -20.50 -18.78 -0.05
C PRO A 68 -19.69 -19.79 0.77
N PHE A 69 -18.37 -19.77 0.58
CA PHE A 69 -17.39 -20.45 1.41
C PHE A 69 -16.39 -19.41 1.93
N GLU A 70 -16.50 -19.08 3.21
CA GLU A 70 -15.51 -18.23 3.87
C GLU A 70 -14.25 -19.02 4.17
N PHE A 71 -13.11 -18.38 3.90
CA PHE A 71 -11.81 -18.83 4.33
C PHE A 71 -10.97 -17.62 4.74
N ASN A 72 -10.01 -17.86 5.62
CA ASN A 72 -9.17 -16.80 6.16
C ASN A 72 -7.76 -16.83 5.58
N THR A 73 -7.16 -15.65 5.50
CA THR A 73 -5.71 -15.47 5.40
C THR A 73 -5.19 -14.72 6.62
N ILE A 74 -3.87 -14.68 6.78
CA ILE A 74 -3.20 -13.99 7.89
C ILE A 74 -3.21 -12.47 7.68
N GLY A 75 -2.87 -11.73 8.74
CA GLY A 75 -2.65 -10.29 8.68
C GLY A 75 -1.57 -9.88 9.66
N VAL A 76 -0.87 -8.78 9.34
CA VAL A 76 0.08 -8.09 10.23
C VAL A 76 -0.34 -6.63 10.29
N ASP A 77 -0.30 -6.04 11.49
CA ASP A 77 -0.53 -4.60 11.66
C ASP A 77 0.81 -3.89 11.74
N ASP A 78 1.07 -3.04 10.75
CA ASP A 78 2.32 -2.28 10.69
C ASP A 78 2.43 -1.30 11.86
N GLY A 79 1.33 -0.69 12.29
CA GLY A 79 1.34 0.27 13.40
C GLY A 79 1.78 -0.37 14.72
N ILE A 80 1.27 -1.56 15.04
CA ILE A 80 1.66 -2.34 16.23
C ILE A 80 3.08 -2.91 16.07
N ALA A 81 3.43 -3.40 14.88
CA ALA A 81 4.75 -4.00 14.63
C ALA A 81 5.90 -2.97 14.57
N MET A 82 5.60 -1.68 14.44
CA MET A 82 6.59 -0.60 14.39
C MET A 82 7.39 -0.52 15.69
N GLY A 83 8.71 -0.33 15.56
CA GLY A 83 9.60 -0.11 16.70
C GLY A 83 10.18 -1.39 17.32
N HIS A 84 9.85 -2.57 16.81
CA HIS A 84 10.47 -3.83 17.22
C HIS A 84 10.65 -4.80 16.03
N ASP A 85 11.23 -5.97 16.28
CA ASP A 85 11.60 -6.98 15.28
C ASP A 85 10.42 -7.61 14.52
N GLY A 86 9.18 -7.38 14.97
CA GLY A 86 7.97 -7.80 14.29
C GLY A 86 7.80 -7.15 12.92
N MET A 87 8.32 -5.93 12.72
CA MET A 87 8.25 -5.23 11.44
C MET A 87 8.96 -5.98 10.30
N LEU A 88 9.95 -6.84 10.61
CA LEU A 88 10.62 -7.68 9.62
C LEU A 88 9.65 -8.67 8.93
N PHE A 89 8.50 -8.95 9.54
CA PHE A 89 7.48 -9.86 9.02
C PHE A 89 6.37 -9.15 8.22
N SER A 90 6.31 -7.82 8.22
CA SER A 90 5.26 -7.04 7.56
C SER A 90 5.25 -7.27 6.04
N LEU A 91 6.23 -6.77 5.29
CA LEU A 91 6.22 -6.92 3.82
C LEU A 91 6.22 -8.39 3.37
N PRO A 92 6.97 -9.32 3.99
CA PRO A 92 6.87 -10.74 3.66
C PRO A 92 5.46 -11.31 3.78
N SER A 93 4.63 -10.82 4.71
CA SER A 93 3.25 -11.29 4.86
C SER A 93 2.43 -11.15 3.57
N ARG A 94 2.73 -10.16 2.72
CA ARG A 94 2.09 -9.98 1.39
C ARG A 94 2.13 -11.26 0.55
N GLU A 95 3.28 -11.94 0.55
CA GLU A 95 3.52 -13.15 -0.25
C GLU A 95 2.77 -14.35 0.36
N LEU A 96 2.73 -14.46 1.69
CA LEU A 96 1.95 -15.50 2.37
C LEU A 96 0.46 -15.34 2.08
N ILE A 97 -0.03 -14.10 2.05
CA ILE A 97 -1.44 -13.79 1.74
C ILE A 97 -1.75 -14.17 0.30
N ALA A 98 -0.92 -13.75 -0.66
CA ALA A 98 -1.08 -14.12 -2.08
C ALA A 98 -1.14 -15.64 -2.26
N ASN A 99 -0.19 -16.36 -1.65
CA ASN A 99 -0.13 -17.82 -1.71
C ASN A 99 -1.34 -18.49 -1.01
N SER A 100 -1.86 -17.90 0.07
CA SER A 100 -3.04 -18.42 0.78
C SER A 100 -4.29 -18.36 -0.11
N ILE A 101 -4.52 -17.20 -0.74
CA ILE A 101 -5.64 -16.99 -1.67
C ILE A 101 -5.55 -17.99 -2.83
N GLU A 102 -4.39 -18.04 -3.47
CA GLU A 102 -4.13 -18.92 -4.62
C GLU A 102 -4.39 -20.39 -4.26
N THR A 103 -3.87 -20.84 -3.12
CA THR A 103 -4.00 -22.22 -2.66
C THR A 103 -5.46 -22.62 -2.46
N VAL A 104 -6.21 -21.85 -1.67
CA VAL A 104 -7.60 -22.22 -1.31
C VAL A 104 -8.51 -22.18 -2.53
N MET A 105 -8.42 -21.11 -3.32
CA MET A 105 -9.25 -20.94 -4.51
C MET A 105 -8.99 -22.06 -5.54
N ASN A 106 -7.72 -22.43 -5.74
CA ASN A 106 -7.34 -23.48 -6.68
C ASN A 106 -7.66 -24.89 -6.19
N ALA A 107 -7.42 -25.19 -4.92
CA ALA A 107 -7.70 -26.50 -4.34
C ALA A 107 -9.20 -26.82 -4.30
N HIS A 108 -10.04 -25.82 -4.00
CA HIS A 108 -11.49 -26.01 -3.87
C HIS A 108 -12.30 -25.59 -5.09
N LYS A 109 -11.63 -25.15 -6.16
CA LYS A 109 -12.23 -24.89 -7.49
C LYS A 109 -13.40 -23.90 -7.43
N LEU A 110 -13.28 -22.86 -6.62
CA LEU A 110 -14.33 -21.85 -6.44
C LEU A 110 -14.48 -20.97 -7.70
N ASP A 111 -15.72 -20.61 -8.05
CA ASP A 111 -16.09 -20.01 -9.33
C ASP A 111 -15.81 -18.51 -9.44
N ALA A 112 -15.92 -17.81 -8.32
CA ALA A 112 -15.69 -16.38 -8.18
C ALA A 112 -15.30 -16.07 -6.72
N MET A 113 -14.82 -14.86 -6.47
CA MET A 113 -14.33 -14.44 -5.16
C MET A 113 -14.84 -13.06 -4.78
N ILE A 114 -15.13 -12.88 -3.49
CA ILE A 114 -15.18 -11.58 -2.86
C ILE A 114 -14.07 -11.52 -1.82
N ALA A 115 -13.21 -10.51 -1.93
CA ALA A 115 -12.07 -10.31 -1.06
C ALA A 115 -12.34 -9.15 -0.10
N ILE A 116 -12.09 -9.38 1.19
CA ILE A 116 -12.36 -8.44 2.29
C ILE A 116 -11.01 -8.01 2.93
N PRO A 117 -10.18 -7.20 2.24
CA PRO A 117 -8.94 -6.69 2.83
C PRO A 117 -9.22 -5.44 3.69
N ASN A 118 -8.17 -4.86 4.29
CA ASN A 118 -8.27 -3.47 4.76
C ASN A 118 -6.92 -2.81 5.04
N CYS A 119 -6.00 -3.55 5.66
CA CYS A 119 -4.73 -3.02 6.17
C CYS A 119 -3.59 -3.26 5.17
N ASP A 120 -2.47 -2.57 5.42
CA ASP A 120 -1.37 -2.25 4.51
C ASP A 120 -1.01 -3.38 3.52
N LYS A 121 -0.32 -4.43 3.98
CA LYS A 121 0.20 -5.51 3.11
C LYS A 121 -0.85 -6.52 2.68
N ILE A 122 -2.02 -6.50 3.32
CA ILE A 122 -3.11 -7.45 3.06
C ILE A 122 -3.81 -7.12 1.75
N VAL A 123 -4.06 -5.84 1.48
CA VAL A 123 -4.68 -5.38 0.22
C VAL A 123 -3.90 -5.86 -1.00
N PRO A 124 -2.61 -5.53 -1.18
CA PRO A 124 -1.84 -6.00 -2.34
C PRO A 124 -1.65 -7.52 -2.34
N GLY A 125 -1.48 -8.17 -1.19
CA GLY A 125 -1.35 -9.63 -1.12
C GLY A 125 -2.59 -10.34 -1.68
N MET A 126 -3.79 -9.86 -1.31
CA MET A 126 -5.04 -10.41 -1.85
C MET A 126 -5.20 -10.11 -3.35
N ILE A 127 -4.80 -8.93 -3.82
CA ILE A 127 -4.82 -8.59 -5.26
C ILE A 127 -3.90 -9.53 -6.06
N MET A 128 -2.66 -9.70 -5.61
CA MET A 128 -1.69 -10.61 -6.25
C MET A 128 -2.25 -12.04 -6.31
N GLY A 129 -2.74 -12.58 -5.19
CA GLY A 129 -3.34 -13.91 -5.16
C GLY A 129 -4.57 -14.04 -6.07
N ALA A 130 -5.42 -13.00 -6.13
CA ALA A 130 -6.59 -12.97 -7.01
C ALA A 130 -6.20 -12.99 -8.49
N ILE A 131 -5.14 -12.26 -8.88
CA ILE A 131 -4.62 -12.25 -10.26
C ILE A 131 -4.17 -13.66 -10.67
N ARG A 132 -3.41 -14.35 -9.82
CA ARG A 132 -2.91 -15.71 -10.08
C ARG A 132 -4.04 -16.72 -10.28
N VAL A 133 -5.15 -16.56 -9.54
CA VAL A 133 -6.33 -17.43 -9.67
C VAL A 133 -7.15 -17.08 -10.92
N ASN A 134 -7.21 -15.80 -11.27
CA ASN A 134 -7.91 -15.22 -12.43
C ASN A 134 -9.38 -15.66 -12.60
N VAL A 135 -10.13 -15.67 -11.49
CA VAL A 135 -11.60 -15.77 -11.51
C VAL A 135 -12.23 -14.39 -11.32
N PRO A 136 -13.52 -14.20 -11.64
CA PRO A 136 -14.21 -12.98 -11.27
C PRO A 136 -14.06 -12.67 -9.79
N THR A 137 -13.54 -11.48 -9.50
CA THR A 137 -13.21 -11.07 -8.14
C THR A 137 -13.73 -9.66 -7.89
N VAL A 138 -14.51 -9.47 -6.83
CA VAL A 138 -14.92 -8.15 -6.33
C VAL A 138 -14.17 -7.87 -5.05
N PHE A 139 -13.49 -6.74 -4.97
CA PHE A 139 -12.88 -6.28 -3.73
C PHE A 139 -13.82 -5.35 -2.97
N VAL A 140 -13.93 -5.56 -1.66
CA VAL A 140 -14.61 -4.62 -0.76
C VAL A 140 -13.85 -4.54 0.57
N SER A 141 -13.21 -3.41 0.83
CA SER A 141 -12.41 -3.23 2.05
C SER A 141 -13.29 -2.99 3.28
N GLY A 142 -12.73 -3.26 4.46
CA GLY A 142 -13.35 -2.90 5.74
C GLY A 142 -13.64 -1.40 5.90
N GLY A 143 -12.88 -0.55 5.20
CA GLY A 143 -12.99 0.90 5.20
C GLY A 143 -12.05 1.59 6.20
N PRO A 144 -11.75 2.89 5.98
CA PRO A 144 -11.02 3.72 6.94
C PRO A 144 -11.79 3.93 8.24
N MET A 145 -11.07 4.06 9.35
CA MET A 145 -11.60 4.54 10.62
C MET A 145 -11.85 6.06 10.55
N ALA A 146 -12.72 6.58 11.42
CA ALA A 146 -12.90 8.01 11.59
C ALA A 146 -11.62 8.67 12.15
N LYS A 147 -11.40 9.96 11.88
CA LYS A 147 -10.30 10.69 12.53
C LYS A 147 -10.59 10.92 14.01
N GLY A 148 -9.53 10.91 14.80
CA GLY A 148 -9.58 11.28 16.21
C GLY A 148 -9.70 12.79 16.41
N HIS A 149 -10.00 13.21 17.64
CA HIS A 149 -9.98 14.61 18.03
C HIS A 149 -9.36 14.77 19.42
N THR A 150 -8.56 15.82 19.64
CA THR A 150 -8.18 16.23 20.99
C THR A 150 -9.41 16.77 21.74
N LYS A 151 -9.27 16.97 23.05
CA LYS A 151 -10.31 17.63 23.88
C LYS A 151 -10.78 18.98 23.32
N ASP A 152 -9.88 19.75 22.68
CA ASP A 152 -10.18 21.06 22.08
C ASP A 152 -10.71 20.97 20.64
N GLY A 153 -10.96 19.75 20.13
CA GLY A 153 -11.55 19.51 18.81
C GLY A 153 -10.55 19.55 17.65
N VAL A 154 -9.24 19.50 17.92
CA VAL A 154 -8.22 19.43 16.86
C VAL A 154 -8.18 18.01 16.28
N PRO A 155 -8.29 17.83 14.96
CA PRO A 155 -8.19 16.52 14.33
C PRO A 155 -6.82 15.86 14.59
N ILE A 156 -6.83 14.59 14.95
CA ILE A 156 -5.64 13.77 15.21
C ILE A 156 -5.79 12.37 14.61
N ASP A 157 -4.66 11.70 14.45
CA ASP A 157 -4.56 10.36 13.89
C ASP A 157 -3.32 9.61 14.40
N LEU A 158 -3.07 8.42 13.85
CA LEU A 158 -1.91 7.61 14.21
C LEU A 158 -0.57 8.33 13.98
N ALA A 159 -0.42 9.12 12.91
CA ALA A 159 0.81 9.89 12.70
C ALA A 159 1.01 10.93 13.81
N THR A 160 -0.07 11.54 14.27
CA THR A 160 -0.05 12.48 15.40
C THR A 160 0.45 11.79 16.69
N ALA A 161 0.02 10.57 16.97
CA ALA A 161 0.50 9.79 18.12
C ALA A 161 2.01 9.50 18.04
N PHE A 162 2.52 9.17 16.86
CA PHE A 162 3.96 8.96 16.67
C PHE A 162 4.79 10.24 16.82
N GLU A 163 4.29 11.39 16.34
CA GLU A 163 4.94 12.68 16.56
C GLU A 163 4.91 13.11 18.03
N ALA A 164 3.84 12.77 18.76
CA ALA A 164 3.67 13.08 20.18
C ALA A 164 4.76 12.44 21.04
N VAL A 165 5.17 11.21 20.74
CA VAL A 165 6.30 10.53 21.43
C VAL A 165 7.59 11.37 21.33
N GLY A 166 7.91 11.90 20.14
CA GLY A 166 9.09 12.74 19.95
C GLY A 166 9.04 14.05 20.71
N LYS A 167 7.84 14.64 20.88
CA LYS A 167 7.64 15.87 21.68
C LYS A 167 7.75 15.60 23.18
N PHE A 168 7.21 14.47 23.64
CA PHE A 168 7.32 14.03 25.04
C PHE A 168 8.78 13.81 25.44
N GLU A 169 9.56 13.10 24.63
CA GLU A 169 11.01 12.88 24.86
C GLU A 169 11.81 14.18 24.96
N LYS A 170 11.40 15.23 24.23
CA LYS A 170 12.03 16.55 24.28
C LYS A 170 11.61 17.40 25.51
N GLY A 171 10.57 16.96 26.23
CA GLY A 171 9.96 17.72 27.32
C GLY A 171 8.98 18.81 26.87
N ASP A 172 8.57 18.79 25.61
CA ASP A 172 7.60 19.75 25.02
C ASP A 172 6.14 19.31 25.21
N MET A 173 5.90 18.16 25.84
CA MET A 173 4.58 17.57 26.07
C MET A 173 4.57 16.82 27.40
N THR A 174 3.45 16.87 28.12
CA THR A 174 3.23 16.15 29.38
C THR A 174 2.73 14.72 29.15
N GLU A 175 2.85 13.85 30.15
CA GLU A 175 2.32 12.47 30.08
C GLU A 175 0.79 12.47 29.91
N GLU A 176 0.07 13.38 30.56
CA GLU A 176 -1.38 13.51 30.42
C GLU A 176 -1.79 13.87 28.98
N GLU A 177 -1.09 14.80 28.33
CA GLU A 177 -1.32 15.15 26.92
C GLU A 177 -1.01 13.98 25.98
N LEU A 178 0.06 13.23 26.25
CA LEU A 178 0.41 12.05 25.46
C LEU A 178 -0.67 10.96 25.59
N THR A 179 -1.15 10.68 26.81
CA THR A 179 -2.23 9.72 27.06
C THR A 179 -3.55 10.17 26.43
N ASP A 180 -3.84 11.48 26.39
CA ASP A 180 -5.02 12.00 25.68
C ASP A 180 -4.96 11.68 24.19
N ILE A 181 -3.79 11.86 23.56
CA ILE A 181 -3.59 11.52 22.15
C ILE A 181 -3.71 10.01 21.94
N GLU A 182 -3.09 9.18 22.80
CA GLU A 182 -3.19 7.72 22.75
C GLU A 182 -4.66 7.24 22.78
N CYS A 183 -5.46 7.80 23.68
CA CYS A 183 -6.87 7.43 23.84
C CYS A 183 -7.76 7.85 22.67
N ASN A 184 -7.40 8.90 21.93
CA ASN A 184 -8.30 9.55 20.98
C ASN A 184 -7.86 9.47 19.51
N ALA A 185 -6.60 9.13 19.21
CA ALA A 185 -6.07 9.11 17.83
C ALA A 185 -6.73 8.08 16.92
N CYS A 186 -7.15 6.93 17.47
CA CYS A 186 -7.75 5.80 16.74
C CYS A 186 -9.11 5.43 17.35
N PRO A 187 -10.18 6.21 17.09
CA PRO A 187 -11.43 6.13 17.86
C PRO A 187 -12.33 4.93 17.50
N SER A 188 -12.07 4.22 16.40
CA SER A 188 -12.93 3.13 15.93
C SER A 188 -12.16 2.06 15.16
N GLY A 189 -12.84 0.97 14.82
CA GLY A 189 -12.33 0.02 13.83
C GLY A 189 -12.22 0.61 12.43
N GLY A 190 -11.30 0.08 11.64
CA GLY A 190 -11.00 0.49 10.26
C GLY A 190 -9.51 0.55 9.97
N SER A 191 -9.12 0.73 8.70
CA SER A 191 -7.74 1.12 8.37
C SER A 191 -7.45 2.50 8.94
N CYS A 192 -6.18 2.91 9.00
CA CYS A 192 -5.80 4.25 9.47
C CYS A 192 -6.64 5.35 8.80
N SER A 193 -6.86 6.51 9.43
CA SER A 193 -7.76 7.55 8.91
C SER A 193 -7.16 8.43 7.79
N GLY A 194 -5.83 8.51 7.69
CA GLY A 194 -5.08 9.28 6.68
C GLY A 194 -4.73 8.50 5.41
N MET A 195 -4.08 9.14 4.44
CA MET A 195 -3.59 8.54 3.20
C MET A 195 -2.25 7.81 3.39
N PHE A 196 -2.27 6.80 4.26
CA PHE A 196 -1.20 5.81 4.39
C PHE A 196 -1.40 4.69 3.36
N THR A 197 -0.54 3.66 3.37
CA THR A 197 -0.59 2.61 2.34
C THR A 197 -1.94 1.91 2.26
N ALA A 198 -2.58 1.61 3.41
CA ALA A 198 -3.88 0.96 3.43
C ALA A 198 -4.93 1.73 2.60
N ASN A 199 -5.09 3.02 2.86
CA ASN A 199 -6.07 3.85 2.14
C ASN A 199 -5.62 4.22 0.74
N SER A 200 -4.30 4.34 0.50
CA SER A 200 -3.77 4.48 -0.85
C SER A 200 -4.20 3.26 -1.67
N MET A 201 -3.86 2.04 -1.24
CA MET A 201 -4.25 0.81 -1.93
C MET A 201 -5.77 0.62 -2.04
N ASN A 202 -6.54 0.94 -0.99
CA ASN A 202 -8.01 0.87 -1.06
C ASN A 202 -8.62 1.83 -2.10
N THR A 203 -8.03 3.02 -2.25
CA THR A 203 -8.36 4.00 -3.30
C THR A 203 -7.94 3.48 -4.67
N LEU A 204 -6.74 2.88 -4.76
CA LEU A 204 -6.24 2.31 -6.02
C LEU A 204 -7.11 1.14 -6.51
N MET A 205 -7.78 0.39 -5.63
CA MET A 205 -8.76 -0.61 -6.06
C MET A 205 -9.93 -0.01 -6.84
N GLU A 206 -10.37 1.22 -6.50
CA GLU A 206 -11.37 1.93 -7.30
C GLU A 206 -10.80 2.40 -8.65
N ALA A 207 -9.56 2.89 -8.65
CA ALA A 207 -8.87 3.36 -9.86
C ALA A 207 -8.57 2.22 -10.85
N MET A 208 -8.14 1.06 -10.34
CA MET A 208 -7.97 -0.18 -11.12
C MET A 208 -9.31 -0.74 -11.63
N GLY A 209 -10.43 -0.30 -11.05
CA GLY A 209 -11.76 -0.77 -11.41
C GLY A 209 -12.14 -2.11 -10.79
N ILE A 210 -11.43 -2.59 -9.77
CA ILE A 210 -11.68 -3.91 -9.12
C ILE A 210 -12.54 -3.80 -7.86
N ALA A 211 -12.84 -2.57 -7.42
CA ALA A 211 -13.77 -2.26 -6.34
C ALA A 211 -14.86 -1.27 -6.80
N LEU A 212 -15.99 -1.30 -6.10
CA LEU A 212 -17.11 -0.39 -6.33
C LEU A 212 -16.83 1.02 -5.76
N PRO A 213 -17.48 2.08 -6.28
CA PRO A 213 -17.29 3.45 -5.80
C PRO A 213 -17.49 3.59 -4.29
N GLY A 214 -16.60 4.34 -3.65
CA GLY A 214 -16.61 4.61 -2.21
C GLY A 214 -15.84 3.58 -1.37
N ASN A 215 -15.27 2.56 -2.00
CA ASN A 215 -14.47 1.53 -1.32
C ASN A 215 -13.31 2.10 -0.49
N GLY A 216 -12.59 3.10 -1.00
CA GLY A 216 -11.47 3.73 -0.33
C GLY A 216 -11.86 4.80 0.71
N THR A 217 -13.08 5.34 0.63
CA THR A 217 -13.43 6.58 1.35
C THR A 217 -14.57 6.44 2.37
N ILE A 218 -15.52 5.52 2.18
CA ILE A 218 -16.66 5.38 3.11
C ILE A 218 -16.17 4.82 4.46
N LEU A 219 -16.52 5.41 5.59
CA LEU A 219 -16.00 4.96 6.88
C LEU A 219 -16.42 3.53 7.24
N ALA A 220 -15.52 2.79 7.88
CA ALA A 220 -15.81 1.50 8.50
C ALA A 220 -16.93 1.63 9.55
N LEU A 221 -17.64 0.52 9.80
CA LEU A 221 -18.69 0.44 10.83
C LEU A 221 -19.83 1.47 10.66
N THR A 222 -20.09 1.92 9.43
CA THR A 222 -21.24 2.78 9.10
C THR A 222 -22.31 2.03 8.30
N PRO A 223 -23.58 2.47 8.33
CA PRO A 223 -24.64 1.90 7.50
C PRO A 223 -24.33 1.97 5.99
N GLU A 224 -23.67 3.05 5.56
CA GLU A 224 -23.28 3.25 4.16
C GLU A 224 -22.24 2.20 3.70
N ARG A 225 -21.30 1.85 4.60
CA ARG A 225 -20.33 0.78 4.35
C ARG A 225 -20.98 -0.61 4.35
N GLU A 226 -21.97 -0.85 5.20
CA GLU A 226 -22.73 -2.10 5.15
C GLU A 226 -23.45 -2.28 3.81
N GLU A 227 -24.08 -1.22 3.31
CA GLU A 227 -24.72 -1.27 2.00
C GLU A 227 -23.72 -1.52 0.86
N LEU A 228 -22.49 -0.98 0.97
CA LEU A 228 -21.42 -1.30 0.02
C LEU A 228 -21.05 -2.79 0.03
N TYR A 229 -20.98 -3.43 1.21
CA TYR A 229 -20.75 -4.88 1.31
C TYR A 229 -21.84 -5.67 0.58
N ARG A 230 -23.10 -5.30 0.79
CA ARG A 230 -24.24 -5.96 0.15
C ARG A 230 -24.23 -5.75 -1.36
N LYS A 231 -23.93 -4.53 -1.83
CA LYS A 231 -23.75 -4.24 -3.26
C LYS A 231 -22.65 -5.08 -3.90
N ALA A 232 -21.49 -5.18 -3.24
CA ALA A 232 -20.37 -6.00 -3.72
C ALA A 232 -20.74 -7.50 -3.78
N ALA A 233 -21.45 -8.01 -2.76
CA ALA A 233 -21.93 -9.38 -2.70
C ALA A 233 -22.98 -9.71 -3.78
N ARG A 234 -23.92 -8.79 -4.04
CA ARG A 234 -24.84 -8.90 -5.19
C ARG A 234 -24.09 -8.95 -6.49
N ARG A 235 -23.14 -8.03 -6.66
CA ARG A 235 -22.37 -7.90 -7.90
C ARG A 235 -21.56 -9.17 -8.23
N VAL A 236 -20.86 -9.75 -7.25
CA VAL A 236 -20.12 -11.00 -7.50
C VAL A 236 -21.07 -12.15 -7.87
N CYS A 237 -22.28 -12.19 -7.31
CA CYS A 237 -23.28 -13.22 -7.64
C CYS A 237 -23.86 -13.03 -9.05
N GLU A 238 -24.15 -11.80 -9.45
CA GLU A 238 -24.57 -11.47 -10.82
C GLU A 238 -23.56 -11.99 -11.84
N ILE A 239 -22.28 -11.67 -11.62
CA ILE A 239 -21.19 -12.10 -12.49
C ILE A 239 -21.06 -13.63 -12.47
N ALA A 240 -21.12 -14.25 -11.29
CA ALA A 240 -20.85 -15.67 -11.12
C ALA A 240 -21.91 -16.60 -11.70
N LYS A 241 -23.15 -16.14 -11.92
CA LYS A 241 -24.24 -16.98 -12.45
C LYS A 241 -24.13 -17.20 -13.95
N ASP A 242 -23.73 -16.19 -14.69
CA ASP A 242 -23.68 -16.22 -16.15
C ASP A 242 -22.28 -16.56 -16.69
N ASN A 243 -22.21 -17.36 -17.75
CA ASN A 243 -20.92 -17.79 -18.30
C ASN A 243 -20.19 -16.68 -19.03
N GLU A 244 -20.92 -15.90 -19.84
CA GLU A 244 -20.34 -14.80 -20.59
C GLU A 244 -19.81 -13.73 -19.63
N SER A 245 -20.56 -13.43 -18.57
CA SER A 245 -20.14 -12.53 -17.49
C SER A 245 -18.92 -13.05 -16.75
N ARG A 246 -18.86 -14.34 -16.39
CA ARG A 246 -17.66 -14.91 -15.76
C ARG A 246 -16.41 -14.76 -16.62
N GLU A 247 -16.53 -14.95 -17.93
CA GLU A 247 -15.41 -14.79 -18.86
C GLU A 247 -15.05 -13.31 -19.06
N LYS A 248 -16.03 -12.43 -19.22
CA LYS A 248 -15.83 -10.98 -19.38
C LYS A 248 -15.15 -10.36 -18.16
N PHE A 249 -15.59 -10.73 -16.96
CA PHE A 249 -15.14 -10.13 -15.69
C PHE A 249 -14.07 -10.94 -14.97
N LYS A 250 -13.33 -11.81 -15.68
CA LYS A 250 -12.06 -12.33 -15.15
C LYS A 250 -11.17 -11.17 -14.74
N LEU A 251 -10.47 -11.33 -13.62
CA LEU A 251 -9.71 -10.22 -13.04
C LEU A 251 -8.68 -9.66 -14.03
N SER A 252 -8.03 -10.50 -14.82
CA SER A 252 -7.06 -10.07 -15.84
C SER A 252 -7.64 -9.16 -16.93
N ASN A 253 -8.96 -9.21 -17.16
CA ASN A 253 -9.61 -8.35 -18.16
C ASN A 253 -9.85 -6.93 -17.62
N ILE A 254 -10.00 -6.80 -16.30
CA ILE A 254 -10.16 -5.51 -15.61
C ILE A 254 -8.78 -4.98 -15.23
N LEU A 255 -8.00 -5.76 -14.49
CA LEU A 255 -6.68 -5.41 -14.00
C LEU A 255 -5.62 -5.72 -15.07
N ASN A 256 -5.53 -4.81 -16.04
CA ASN A 256 -4.62 -4.83 -17.18
C ASN A 256 -3.70 -3.59 -17.17
N GLU A 257 -2.98 -3.34 -18.27
CA GLU A 257 -2.07 -2.19 -18.38
C GLU A 257 -2.77 -0.84 -18.13
N ASN A 258 -3.99 -0.65 -18.65
CA ASN A 258 -4.74 0.59 -18.45
C ASN A 258 -5.07 0.78 -16.96
N ALA A 259 -5.52 -0.28 -16.28
CA ALA A 259 -5.80 -0.23 -14.85
C ALA A 259 -4.56 0.11 -14.01
N VAL A 260 -3.39 -0.45 -14.34
CA VAL A 260 -2.12 -0.15 -13.66
C VAL A 260 -1.75 1.33 -13.86
N ARG A 261 -1.81 1.84 -15.09
CA ARG A 261 -1.51 3.25 -15.39
C ARG A 261 -2.50 4.20 -14.69
N ASN A 262 -3.78 3.88 -14.69
CA ASN A 262 -4.82 4.64 -14.00
C ASN A 262 -4.58 4.68 -12.49
N ALA A 263 -4.20 3.54 -11.88
CA ALA A 263 -3.88 3.48 -10.47
C ALA A 263 -2.73 4.43 -10.12
N PHE A 264 -1.61 4.39 -10.86
CA PHE A 264 -0.50 5.34 -10.63
C PHE A 264 -0.91 6.80 -10.83
N ALA A 265 -1.74 7.09 -11.84
CA ALA A 265 -2.23 8.45 -12.05
C ALA A 265 -3.06 8.95 -10.87
N VAL A 266 -3.98 8.13 -10.35
CA VAL A 266 -4.80 8.50 -9.18
C VAL A 266 -3.94 8.61 -7.91
N ASP A 267 -2.97 7.72 -7.72
CA ASP A 267 -2.04 7.75 -6.60
C ASP A 267 -1.27 9.08 -6.52
N MET A 268 -0.78 9.52 -7.68
CA MET A 268 -0.08 10.79 -7.87
C MET A 268 -0.99 11.99 -7.57
N ALA A 269 -2.26 11.93 -7.99
CA ALA A 269 -3.22 12.99 -7.81
C ALA A 269 -3.62 13.20 -6.34
N MET A 270 -3.55 12.14 -5.53
CA MET A 270 -3.91 12.14 -4.11
C MET A 270 -2.70 12.11 -3.16
N GLY A 271 -1.48 12.11 -3.70
CA GLY A 271 -0.25 12.10 -2.91
C GLY A 271 -0.14 10.85 -2.02
N GLY A 272 -0.37 9.68 -2.59
CA GLY A 272 -0.36 8.40 -1.88
C GLY A 272 0.96 8.03 -1.19
N SER A 273 0.97 6.88 -0.53
CA SER A 273 2.15 6.32 0.13
C SER A 273 3.24 5.93 -0.87
N SER A 274 4.52 6.13 -0.57
CA SER A 274 5.61 5.61 -1.43
C SER A 274 5.58 4.08 -1.56
N ASN A 275 4.98 3.36 -0.60
CA ASN A 275 4.81 1.91 -0.65
C ASN A 275 3.92 1.47 -1.82
N THR A 276 3.05 2.32 -2.35
CA THR A 276 2.21 1.98 -3.51
C THR A 276 3.07 1.66 -4.73
N VAL A 277 4.23 2.30 -4.89
CA VAL A 277 5.18 1.99 -5.96
C VAL A 277 5.59 0.52 -5.87
N LEU A 278 6.00 0.06 -4.68
CA LEU A 278 6.40 -1.33 -4.46
C LEU A 278 5.25 -2.30 -4.73
N HIS A 279 4.05 -1.97 -4.26
CA HIS A 279 2.89 -2.84 -4.38
C HIS A 279 2.33 -2.89 -5.81
N MET A 280 2.25 -1.76 -6.49
CA MET A 280 1.76 -1.68 -7.86
C MET A 280 2.76 -2.30 -8.85
N LEU A 281 4.07 -2.22 -8.61
CA LEU A 281 5.05 -2.99 -9.41
C LEU A 281 4.86 -4.49 -9.25
N ALA A 282 4.63 -4.97 -8.02
CA ALA A 282 4.32 -6.38 -7.79
C ALA A 282 3.02 -6.80 -8.49
N ILE A 283 1.96 -5.99 -8.36
CA ILE A 283 0.67 -6.22 -9.03
C ILE A 283 0.82 -6.21 -10.55
N ALA A 284 1.56 -5.25 -11.12
CA ALA A 284 1.79 -5.16 -12.55
C ALA A 284 2.50 -6.42 -13.07
N LYS A 285 3.49 -6.92 -12.32
CA LYS A 285 4.21 -8.15 -12.67
C LYS A 285 3.32 -9.39 -12.63
N GLU A 286 2.51 -9.55 -11.59
CA GLU A 286 1.51 -10.64 -11.52
C GLU A 286 0.49 -10.55 -12.65
N ALA A 287 0.10 -9.34 -13.05
CA ALA A 287 -0.80 -9.10 -14.18
C ALA A 287 -0.13 -9.24 -15.56
N GLY A 288 1.18 -9.50 -15.62
CA GLY A 288 1.94 -9.58 -16.88
C GLY A 288 2.04 -8.25 -17.63
N VAL A 289 1.90 -7.13 -16.92
CA VAL A 289 1.99 -5.78 -17.49
C VAL A 289 3.45 -5.33 -17.52
N ASN A 290 3.89 -4.86 -18.68
CA ASN A 290 5.19 -4.24 -18.84
C ASN A 290 5.16 -2.79 -18.32
N PHE A 291 5.49 -2.60 -17.05
CA PHE A 291 5.52 -1.30 -16.40
C PHE A 291 6.86 -1.11 -15.69
N GLU A 292 7.62 -0.11 -16.14
CA GLU A 292 8.95 0.18 -15.63
C GLU A 292 8.89 1.32 -14.62
N LEU A 293 9.85 1.35 -13.70
CA LEU A 293 9.91 2.40 -12.68
C LEU A 293 9.98 3.82 -13.30
N SER A 294 10.61 3.96 -14.47
CA SER A 294 10.70 5.23 -15.20
C SER A 294 9.35 5.76 -15.70
N ASP A 295 8.36 4.88 -15.91
CA ASP A 295 7.02 5.28 -16.34
C ASP A 295 6.33 6.16 -15.30
N ILE A 296 6.67 5.99 -14.02
CA ILE A 296 6.14 6.78 -12.90
C ILE A 296 6.46 8.26 -13.08
N ASN A 297 7.69 8.59 -13.50
CA ASN A 297 8.08 9.99 -13.74
C ASN A 297 7.35 10.57 -14.96
N ALA A 298 7.09 9.76 -15.99
CA ALA A 298 6.31 10.19 -17.15
C ALA A 298 4.85 10.51 -16.77
N ILE A 299 4.23 9.68 -15.92
CA ILE A 299 2.88 9.91 -15.38
C ILE A 299 2.88 11.16 -14.47
N SER A 300 3.84 11.27 -13.56
CA SER A 300 3.96 12.37 -12.60
C SER A 300 3.93 13.76 -13.25
N LYS A 301 4.61 13.93 -14.40
CA LYS A 301 4.64 15.19 -15.15
C LYS A 301 3.27 15.59 -15.70
N LYS A 302 2.40 14.62 -15.98
CA LYS A 302 1.08 14.84 -16.58
C LYS A 302 -0.01 15.01 -15.53
N VAL A 303 0.19 14.57 -14.29
CA VAL A 303 -0.83 14.59 -13.23
C VAL A 303 -0.64 15.78 -12.28
N SER A 304 -1.73 16.45 -11.91
CA SER A 304 -1.76 17.42 -10.81
C SER A 304 -2.02 16.74 -9.48
N HIS A 305 -1.31 17.15 -8.42
CA HIS A 305 -1.65 16.78 -7.06
C HIS A 305 -2.77 17.69 -6.53
N ILE A 306 -3.98 17.14 -6.42
CA ILE A 306 -5.22 17.88 -6.15
C ILE A 306 -5.92 17.49 -4.84
N ALA A 307 -5.56 16.36 -4.23
CA ALA A 307 -6.05 15.99 -2.91
C ALA A 307 -4.86 15.76 -1.98
N LYS A 308 -4.75 16.57 -0.92
CA LYS A 308 -3.70 16.44 0.09
C LYS A 308 -4.35 16.00 1.40
N ILE A 309 -3.97 14.83 1.89
CA ILE A 309 -4.56 14.18 3.06
C ILE A 309 -3.48 14.01 4.12
N SER A 310 -3.85 13.90 5.39
CA SER A 310 -2.95 13.47 6.47
C SER A 310 -2.17 12.25 6.02
N PRO A 311 -0.83 12.22 6.18
CA PRO A 311 0.01 13.08 7.02
C PRO A 311 0.49 14.37 6.35
N SER A 312 0.27 14.51 5.04
CA SER A 312 0.71 15.66 4.26
C SER A 312 -0.12 16.93 4.55
N LEU A 313 -1.38 16.77 4.93
CA LEU A 313 -2.24 17.84 5.46
C LEU A 313 -3.06 17.29 6.64
N SER A 314 -2.61 17.56 7.86
CA SER A 314 -3.16 16.96 9.09
C SER A 314 -4.63 17.32 9.38
N THR A 315 -5.19 18.32 8.70
CA THR A 315 -6.60 18.72 8.88
C THR A 315 -7.58 17.91 8.02
N VAL A 316 -7.09 17.17 7.01
CA VAL A 316 -7.91 16.44 6.03
C VAL A 316 -7.66 14.95 6.12
N HIS A 317 -8.72 14.15 6.21
CA HIS A 317 -8.69 12.69 6.30
C HIS A 317 -9.60 12.04 5.24
N MET A 318 -9.60 10.71 5.16
CA MET A 318 -10.38 10.00 4.13
C MET A 318 -11.88 10.28 4.18
N GLU A 319 -12.44 10.51 5.36
CA GLU A 319 -13.86 10.88 5.50
C GLU A 319 -14.19 12.24 4.86
N ASP A 320 -13.23 13.17 4.85
CA ASP A 320 -13.40 14.49 4.27
C ASP A 320 -13.37 14.36 2.73
N ILE A 321 -12.47 13.52 2.21
CA ILE A 321 -12.46 13.15 0.77
C ILE A 321 -13.79 12.52 0.36
N ASN A 322 -14.37 11.63 1.18
CA ASN A 322 -15.69 11.05 0.91
C ASN A 322 -16.77 12.13 0.77
N LYS A 323 -16.83 13.05 1.73
CA LYS A 323 -17.79 14.17 1.75
C LYS A 323 -17.60 15.11 0.55
N ALA A 324 -16.36 15.31 0.12
CA ALA A 324 -16.00 16.15 -1.01
C ALA A 324 -16.27 15.53 -2.40
N GLY A 325 -16.73 14.28 -2.48
CA GLY A 325 -17.09 13.60 -3.73
C GLY A 325 -16.36 12.28 -3.99
N GLY A 326 -15.41 11.92 -3.12
CA GLY A 326 -14.69 10.65 -3.18
C GLY A 326 -13.71 10.53 -4.35
N VAL A 327 -13.24 9.31 -4.58
CA VAL A 327 -12.21 9.01 -5.60
C VAL A 327 -12.72 9.29 -7.02
N ASN A 328 -14.01 9.06 -7.28
CA ASN A 328 -14.59 9.36 -8.59
C ASN A 328 -14.54 10.85 -8.93
N ALA A 329 -14.72 11.75 -7.95
CA ALA A 329 -14.58 13.19 -8.18
C ALA A 329 -13.13 13.58 -8.52
N VAL A 330 -12.14 12.97 -7.84
CA VAL A 330 -10.71 13.13 -8.16
C VAL A 330 -10.44 12.68 -9.59
N MET A 331 -10.86 11.46 -9.97
CA MET A 331 -10.67 10.92 -11.32
C MET A 331 -11.32 11.79 -12.38
N LYS A 332 -12.54 12.29 -12.15
CA LYS A 332 -13.23 13.19 -13.08
C LYS A 332 -12.52 14.53 -13.24
N GLU A 333 -12.00 15.10 -12.17
CA GLU A 333 -11.26 16.35 -12.25
C GLU A 333 -9.94 16.17 -13.04
N MET A 334 -9.27 15.04 -12.86
CA MET A 334 -8.03 14.71 -13.59
C MET A 334 -8.22 14.70 -15.12
N THR A 335 -9.38 14.30 -15.64
CA THR A 335 -9.63 14.24 -17.10
C THR A 335 -9.57 15.62 -17.76
N LYS A 336 -9.74 16.72 -17.00
CA LYS A 336 -9.64 18.08 -17.54
C LYS A 336 -8.22 18.45 -17.98
N ARG A 337 -7.21 17.72 -17.53
CA ARG A 337 -5.80 17.96 -17.86
C ARG A 337 -5.37 17.29 -19.17
N GLY A 338 -6.19 16.40 -19.72
CA GLY A 338 -5.97 15.74 -21.00
C GLY A 338 -6.65 14.37 -21.07
N ASP A 339 -6.93 13.91 -22.29
CA ASP A 339 -7.60 12.63 -22.54
C ASP A 339 -6.69 11.41 -22.27
N ASP A 340 -5.39 11.61 -22.08
CA ASP A 340 -4.39 10.55 -21.83
C ASP A 340 -3.98 10.41 -20.35
N ILE A 341 -4.62 11.15 -19.45
CA ILE A 341 -4.33 11.09 -18.00
C ILE A 341 -4.93 9.84 -17.37
N LEU A 342 -6.17 9.54 -17.72
CA LEU A 342 -6.86 8.31 -17.38
C LEU A 342 -7.24 7.64 -18.68
N ILE A 343 -7.09 6.32 -18.73
CA ILE A 343 -7.35 5.50 -19.91
C ILE A 343 -8.63 4.72 -19.67
N ASP A 344 -9.53 4.72 -20.64
CA ASP A 344 -10.78 3.98 -20.49
C ASP A 344 -10.52 2.48 -20.27
N ASN A 345 -11.30 1.87 -19.39
CA ASN A 345 -11.11 0.48 -18.99
C ASN A 345 -12.40 -0.11 -18.42
N LEU A 346 -12.62 -1.42 -18.64
CA LEU A 346 -13.72 -2.13 -18.00
C LEU A 346 -13.56 -2.11 -16.48
N THR A 347 -14.63 -1.83 -15.75
CA THR A 347 -14.64 -1.93 -14.29
C THR A 347 -15.56 -3.05 -13.81
N VAL A 348 -15.39 -3.46 -12.56
CA VAL A 348 -16.14 -4.53 -11.94
C VAL A 348 -17.63 -4.21 -11.83
N SER A 349 -18.05 -2.94 -11.83
CA SER A 349 -19.48 -2.55 -11.86
C SER A 349 -20.17 -2.98 -13.16
N GLY A 350 -19.41 -3.13 -14.25
CA GLY A 350 -19.91 -3.40 -15.59
C GLY A 350 -19.82 -2.19 -16.52
N GLU A 351 -19.60 -1.01 -15.96
CA GLU A 351 -19.33 0.24 -16.67
C GLU A 351 -17.84 0.33 -17.04
N SER A 352 -17.56 1.09 -18.09
CA SER A 352 -16.23 1.63 -18.36
C SER A 352 -15.82 2.67 -17.30
N LEU A 353 -14.53 3.00 -17.23
CA LEU A 353 -14.01 3.99 -16.28
C LEU A 353 -14.66 5.35 -16.52
N TYR A 354 -14.80 5.76 -17.79
CA TYR A 354 -15.38 7.06 -18.12
C TYR A 354 -16.88 7.13 -17.84
N GLU A 355 -17.63 6.04 -18.08
CA GLU A 355 -19.04 5.96 -17.67
C GLU A 355 -19.16 6.08 -16.15
N LYS A 356 -18.35 5.35 -15.39
CA LYS A 356 -18.35 5.35 -13.91
C LYS A 356 -18.16 6.75 -13.32
N ILE A 357 -17.40 7.63 -13.98
CA ILE A 357 -17.07 8.97 -13.49
C ILE A 357 -17.82 10.09 -14.22
N ALA A 358 -18.71 9.77 -15.17
CA ALA A 358 -19.33 10.74 -16.06
C ALA A 358 -20.02 11.89 -15.29
N ASP A 359 -20.80 11.54 -14.28
CA ASP A 359 -21.59 12.45 -13.44
C ASP A 359 -20.92 12.82 -12.11
N ALA A 360 -19.67 12.41 -11.90
CA ALA A 360 -18.94 12.77 -10.69
C ALA A 360 -18.57 14.26 -10.69
N TYR A 361 -18.54 14.89 -9.53
CA TYR A 361 -18.10 16.28 -9.38
C TYR A 361 -17.58 16.54 -7.97
N ILE A 362 -16.68 17.51 -7.85
CA ILE A 362 -16.15 17.98 -6.57
C ILE A 362 -17.25 18.75 -5.82
N LYS A 363 -17.56 18.31 -4.60
CA LYS A 363 -18.55 18.94 -3.71
C LYS A 363 -17.94 20.00 -2.80
N ASP A 364 -16.65 19.88 -2.47
CA ASP A 364 -15.92 20.84 -1.66
C ASP A 364 -14.50 21.05 -2.20
N THR A 365 -14.27 22.23 -2.79
CA THR A 365 -13.00 22.58 -3.43
C THR A 365 -11.88 22.90 -2.44
N ASN A 366 -12.18 23.03 -1.15
CA ASN A 366 -11.15 23.19 -0.10
C ASN A 366 -10.53 21.86 0.32
N ILE A 367 -11.19 20.74 -0.03
CA ILE A 367 -10.77 19.39 0.32
C ILE A 367 -10.19 18.68 -0.92
N ILE A 368 -10.87 18.77 -2.06
CA ILE A 368 -10.36 18.31 -3.36
C ILE A 368 -10.22 19.54 -4.24
N HIS A 369 -8.99 19.94 -4.55
CA HIS A 369 -8.74 21.10 -5.40
C HIS A 369 -9.07 20.81 -6.87
N THR A 370 -9.29 21.86 -7.65
CA THR A 370 -9.41 21.76 -9.12
C THR A 370 -8.03 21.73 -9.77
N ILE A 371 -7.95 21.32 -11.04
CA ILE A 371 -6.68 21.35 -11.80
C ILE A 371 -6.14 22.78 -12.01
N ASP A 372 -6.98 23.81 -11.88
CA ASP A 372 -6.61 25.23 -12.00
C ASP A 372 -6.03 25.79 -10.70
N ASN A 373 -6.27 25.12 -9.57
CA ASN A 373 -5.73 25.49 -8.26
C ASN A 373 -5.13 24.27 -7.52
N PRO A 374 -4.21 23.50 -8.13
CA PRO A 374 -3.71 22.28 -7.52
C PRO A 374 -2.71 22.62 -6.40
N TYR A 375 -2.48 21.68 -5.48
CA TYR A 375 -1.37 21.80 -4.52
C TYR A 375 -0.01 21.79 -5.21
N SER A 376 0.08 21.06 -6.33
CA SER A 376 1.26 21.02 -7.20
C SER A 376 0.84 20.70 -8.64
N ASN A 377 1.53 21.33 -9.58
CA ASN A 377 1.37 21.08 -11.02
C ASN A 377 1.97 19.73 -11.47
N VAL A 378 2.66 19.02 -10.59
CA VAL A 378 3.17 17.66 -10.83
C VAL A 378 2.72 16.73 -9.71
N GLY A 379 2.71 15.44 -9.98
CA GLY A 379 2.26 14.39 -9.07
C GLY A 379 3.04 14.32 -7.76
N GLY A 380 2.42 13.70 -6.76
CA GLY A 380 2.93 13.61 -5.38
C GLY A 380 4.08 12.63 -5.14
N LEU A 381 4.58 11.94 -6.18
CA LEU A 381 5.68 10.98 -6.12
C LEU A 381 6.69 11.26 -7.25
N ALA A 382 7.96 10.92 -7.00
CA ALA A 382 9.03 10.95 -7.99
C ALA A 382 10.00 9.79 -7.78
N ILE A 383 10.62 9.37 -8.88
CA ILE A 383 11.70 8.39 -8.91
C ILE A 383 13.00 9.12 -9.18
N LEU A 384 13.98 8.94 -8.29
CA LEU A 384 15.32 9.50 -8.43
C LEU A 384 16.28 8.44 -8.96
N TYR A 385 17.22 8.86 -9.80
CA TYR A 385 18.26 8.02 -10.40
C TYR A 385 19.64 8.67 -10.23
N GLY A 386 20.68 7.86 -10.38
CA GLY A 386 22.07 8.31 -10.35
C GLY A 386 22.97 7.17 -9.88
N ASN A 387 24.26 7.45 -9.67
CA ASN A 387 25.21 6.40 -9.25
C ASN A 387 24.83 5.78 -7.89
N LEU A 388 24.06 6.47 -7.05
CA LEU A 388 23.63 5.98 -5.74
C LEU A 388 22.40 5.06 -5.85
N ALA A 389 21.58 5.22 -6.89
CA ALA A 389 20.38 4.45 -7.14
C ALA A 389 20.22 4.15 -8.65
N GLU A 390 21.09 3.28 -9.17
CA GLU A 390 21.13 2.93 -10.59
C GLU A 390 19.81 2.31 -11.10
N GLN A 391 19.07 1.64 -10.21
CA GLN A 391 17.76 1.04 -10.51
C GLN A 391 16.59 1.86 -9.96
N GLY A 392 16.88 3.05 -9.44
CA GLY A 392 15.92 4.02 -8.93
C GLY A 392 15.72 3.98 -7.42
N ALA A 393 15.20 5.09 -6.91
CA ALA A 393 14.77 5.30 -5.53
C ALA A 393 13.49 6.14 -5.50
N VAL A 394 12.66 5.99 -4.47
CA VAL A 394 11.34 6.64 -4.40
C VAL A 394 11.36 7.78 -3.39
N ILE A 395 10.81 8.92 -3.78
CA ILE A 395 10.54 10.05 -2.87
C ILE A 395 9.10 10.54 -3.01
N LYS A 396 8.48 10.86 -1.88
CA LYS A 396 7.16 11.51 -1.82
C LYS A 396 7.31 13.02 -1.91
N THR A 397 7.13 13.58 -3.12
CA THR A 397 7.26 15.02 -3.38
C THR A 397 6.18 15.84 -2.67
N ALA A 398 4.99 15.26 -2.43
CA ALA A 398 3.89 15.89 -1.71
C ALA A 398 4.20 16.24 -0.24
N GLY A 399 5.20 15.56 0.35
CA GLY A 399 5.64 15.76 1.74
C GLY A 399 6.82 16.73 1.90
N ILE A 400 7.42 17.21 0.81
CA ILE A 400 8.60 18.10 0.87
C ILE A 400 8.14 19.53 1.20
N THR A 401 8.68 20.06 2.29
CA THR A 401 8.54 21.46 2.70
C THR A 401 9.92 22.10 2.64
N GLY A 402 10.16 23.00 1.68
CA GLY A 402 11.45 23.69 1.54
C GLY A 402 12.21 23.36 0.25
N ALA A 403 13.53 23.26 0.33
CA ALA A 403 14.40 23.06 -0.82
C ALA A 403 14.18 21.68 -1.47
N ARG A 404 14.12 21.66 -2.80
CA ARG A 404 13.94 20.44 -3.62
C ARG A 404 15.26 19.93 -4.20
N ALA A 405 16.33 20.68 -4.02
CA ALA A 405 17.69 20.27 -4.28
C ALA A 405 18.56 20.57 -3.04
N LEU A 406 19.41 19.62 -2.66
CA LEU A 406 20.34 19.75 -1.54
C LEU A 406 21.61 18.94 -1.78
N THR A 407 22.70 19.42 -1.20
CA THR A 407 23.97 18.69 -1.13
C THR A 407 24.42 18.66 0.32
N GLY A 408 24.74 17.47 0.82
CA GLY A 408 25.08 17.28 2.22
C GLY A 408 26.08 16.15 2.44
N LYS A 409 26.61 16.06 3.67
CA LYS A 409 27.57 15.02 4.05
C LYS A 409 26.84 13.79 4.59
N ALA A 410 27.28 12.62 4.16
CA ALA A 410 26.70 11.36 4.59
C ALA A 410 26.98 11.10 6.07
N VAL A 411 25.94 10.67 6.80
CA VAL A 411 26.05 10.08 8.14
C VAL A 411 25.42 8.69 8.06
N CYS A 412 26.27 7.67 8.03
CA CYS A 412 25.90 6.29 7.75
C CYS A 412 25.60 5.50 9.03
N PHE A 413 24.57 4.64 8.93
CA PHE A 413 24.13 3.71 9.95
C PHE A 413 23.79 2.36 9.32
N ASP A 414 24.23 1.26 9.93
CA ASP A 414 23.97 -0.10 9.44
C ASP A 414 22.78 -0.73 10.17
N GLY A 415 21.70 0.05 10.19
CA GLY A 415 20.37 -0.37 10.59
C GLY A 415 19.64 0.67 11.44
N GLN A 416 18.35 0.45 11.61
CA GLN A 416 17.47 1.37 12.34
C GLN A 416 17.91 1.63 13.79
N PRO A 417 18.31 0.64 14.61
CA PRO A 417 18.70 0.89 16.00
C PRO A 417 19.92 1.83 16.12
N GLU A 418 20.90 1.67 15.24
CA GLU A 418 22.08 2.54 15.20
C GLU A 418 21.71 3.96 14.76
N ALA A 419 20.82 4.09 13.79
CA ALA A 419 20.32 5.39 13.35
C ALA A 419 19.58 6.13 14.47
N ILE A 420 18.69 5.44 15.21
CA ILE A 420 17.99 6.02 16.36
C ILE A 420 18.99 6.51 17.41
N ALA A 421 19.96 5.68 17.80
CA ALA A 421 20.97 6.04 18.79
C ALA A 421 21.84 7.22 18.31
N GLY A 422 22.22 7.24 17.04
CA GLY A 422 23.01 8.32 16.44
C GLY A 422 22.27 9.65 16.35
N ILE A 423 20.98 9.61 15.99
CA ILE A 423 20.12 10.80 15.94
C ILE A 423 19.96 11.38 17.36
N LEU A 424 19.55 10.57 18.33
CA LEU A 424 19.40 10.99 19.74
C LEU A 424 20.71 11.46 20.36
N GLY A 425 21.83 10.84 20.01
CA GLY A 425 23.17 11.21 20.46
C GLY A 425 23.73 12.48 19.80
N GLY A 426 22.99 13.12 18.89
CA GLY A 426 23.43 14.35 18.22
C GLY A 426 24.52 14.16 17.17
N LYS A 427 24.72 12.93 16.65
CA LYS A 427 25.63 12.66 15.53
C LYS A 427 25.18 13.39 14.26
N VAL A 428 23.86 13.48 14.06
CA VAL A 428 23.22 14.13 12.91
C VAL A 428 23.04 15.64 13.15
N LYS A 429 23.41 16.44 12.15
CA LYS A 429 23.38 17.91 12.17
C LYS A 429 22.65 18.46 10.95
N ALA A 430 22.25 19.72 11.02
CA ALA A 430 21.67 20.42 9.87
C ALA A 430 22.65 20.43 8.68
N GLY A 431 22.16 20.09 7.49
CA GLY A 431 22.94 19.92 6.27
C GLY A 431 23.43 18.48 6.02
N ASP A 432 23.23 17.55 6.96
CA ASP A 432 23.62 16.16 6.78
C ASP A 432 22.61 15.38 5.91
N VAL A 433 23.11 14.31 5.31
CA VAL A 433 22.32 13.27 4.64
C VAL A 433 22.44 12.00 5.47
N VAL A 434 21.37 11.64 6.18
CA VAL A 434 21.30 10.43 7.00
C VAL A 434 21.10 9.22 6.10
N VAL A 435 22.01 8.26 6.15
CA VAL A 435 21.99 7.05 5.31
C VAL A 435 21.78 5.83 6.20
N ILE A 436 20.62 5.19 6.09
CA ILE A 436 20.27 3.98 6.85
C ILE A 436 20.28 2.78 5.91
N ARG A 437 21.20 1.84 6.14
CA ARG A 437 21.51 0.74 5.21
C ARG A 437 21.17 -0.61 5.79
N TYR A 438 21.17 -1.62 4.92
CA TYR A 438 20.83 -2.99 5.28
C TYR A 438 19.42 -3.09 5.85
N GLU A 439 18.52 -2.24 5.37
CA GLU A 439 17.10 -2.27 5.67
C GLU A 439 16.25 -2.63 4.44
N GLY A 440 16.90 -3.02 3.34
CA GLY A 440 16.26 -3.53 2.12
C GLY A 440 15.64 -4.93 2.26
N PRO A 441 15.04 -5.45 1.18
CA PRO A 441 14.37 -6.77 1.17
C PRO A 441 15.22 -7.92 1.71
N LYS A 442 16.50 -7.99 1.33
CA LYS A 442 17.44 -9.03 1.79
C LYS A 442 18.22 -8.61 3.02
N GLY A 443 18.66 -7.35 3.06
CA GLY A 443 19.50 -6.78 4.10
C GLY A 443 18.81 -6.77 5.45
N GLY A 444 17.57 -6.28 5.50
CA GLY A 444 16.76 -6.16 6.71
C GLY A 444 16.68 -7.46 7.51
N PRO A 445 16.12 -8.56 6.97
CA PRO A 445 15.35 -8.72 5.73
C PRO A 445 13.89 -8.27 5.91
N GLY A 446 13.10 -8.29 4.85
CA GLY A 446 11.68 -7.93 4.90
C GLY A 446 11.42 -6.43 4.71
N MET A 447 12.45 -5.68 4.35
CA MET A 447 12.35 -4.27 3.97
C MET A 447 11.54 -3.45 4.98
N GLN A 448 11.97 -3.38 6.24
CA GLN A 448 11.12 -2.82 7.29
C GLN A 448 10.74 -1.36 7.06
N GLU A 449 9.55 -0.99 7.53
CA GLU A 449 9.06 0.38 7.46
C GLU A 449 9.54 1.17 8.69
N MET A 450 10.33 2.21 8.44
CA MET A 450 10.97 3.00 9.48
C MET A 450 10.22 4.32 9.67
N LEU A 451 9.52 4.43 10.80
CA LEU A 451 8.90 5.68 11.24
C LEU A 451 9.77 6.41 12.27
N ALA A 452 10.31 5.68 13.25
CA ALA A 452 11.04 6.28 14.37
C ALA A 452 12.19 7.22 13.95
N PRO A 453 13.09 6.88 13.00
CA PRO A 453 14.12 7.83 12.57
C PRO A 453 13.55 9.13 12.02
N THR A 454 12.46 9.05 11.26
CA THR A 454 11.83 10.24 10.66
C THR A 454 11.12 11.09 11.71
N SER A 455 10.39 10.48 12.65
CA SER A 455 9.74 11.19 13.76
C SER A 455 10.75 11.86 14.69
N LEU A 456 11.89 11.21 14.96
CA LEU A 456 12.96 11.80 15.78
C LEU A 456 13.60 13.02 15.11
N ILE A 457 13.91 12.94 13.82
CA ILE A 457 14.42 14.09 13.05
C ILE A 457 13.43 15.27 13.10
N MET A 458 12.14 15.00 12.95
CA MET A 458 11.09 16.03 13.09
C MET A 458 11.04 16.61 14.50
N GLY A 459 11.01 15.77 15.54
CA GLY A 459 10.96 16.20 16.95
C GLY A 459 12.18 17.01 17.37
N MET A 460 13.36 16.72 16.79
CA MET A 460 14.60 17.46 17.01
C MET A 460 14.68 18.78 16.21
N GLY A 461 13.66 19.12 15.41
CA GLY A 461 13.65 20.36 14.61
C GLY A 461 14.63 20.35 13.43
N LEU A 462 14.94 19.16 12.91
CA LEU A 462 15.83 18.94 11.77
C LEU A 462 15.08 18.59 10.47
N GLY A 463 13.75 18.47 10.50
CA GLY A 463 12.92 17.95 9.40
C GLY A 463 13.10 18.62 8.03
N ASP A 464 13.36 19.92 7.98
CA ASP A 464 13.60 20.71 6.76
C ASP A 464 15.10 20.98 6.51
N LYS A 465 15.98 20.42 7.35
CA LYS A 465 17.42 20.70 7.36
C LYS A 465 18.28 19.48 7.04
N VAL A 466 17.71 18.28 7.01
CA VAL A 466 18.42 17.04 6.69
C VAL A 466 17.65 16.25 5.65
N ALA A 467 18.36 15.39 4.92
CA ALA A 467 17.74 14.37 4.09
C ALA A 467 17.92 12.99 4.73
N LEU A 468 16.99 12.08 4.48
CA LEU A 468 17.11 10.67 4.84
C LEU A 468 17.11 9.82 3.59
N ILE A 469 18.02 8.85 3.53
CA ILE A 469 18.16 7.88 2.44
C ILE A 469 18.21 6.47 3.04
N THR A 470 17.48 5.53 2.43
CA THR A 470 17.55 4.12 2.82
C THR A 470 17.29 3.16 1.65
N ASP A 471 17.88 1.97 1.73
CA ASP A 471 17.49 0.82 0.91
C ASP A 471 16.20 0.12 1.41
N GLY A 472 15.72 0.48 2.60
CA GLY A 472 14.43 0.09 3.17
C GLY A 472 13.28 1.02 2.78
N ARG A 473 12.32 1.20 3.71
CA ARG A 473 11.11 2.03 3.51
C ARG A 473 11.00 3.06 4.62
N PHE A 474 10.61 4.29 4.26
CA PHE A 474 10.13 5.26 5.23
C PHE A 474 8.61 5.23 5.28
N SER A 475 8.05 5.48 6.46
CA SER A 475 6.61 5.51 6.62
C SER A 475 5.96 6.65 5.82
N GLY A 476 4.74 6.41 5.35
CA GLY A 476 3.95 7.45 4.67
C GLY A 476 3.75 8.73 5.50
N ALA A 477 3.93 8.66 6.84
CA ALA A 477 3.88 9.75 7.82
C ALA A 477 4.96 10.83 7.68
N THR A 478 6.00 10.59 6.89
CA THR A 478 7.18 11.45 6.87
C THR A 478 6.96 12.79 6.13
N ARG A 479 7.48 13.88 6.72
CA ARG A 479 7.64 15.19 6.10
C ARG A 479 9.12 15.43 5.79
N GLY A 480 9.42 16.19 4.74
CA GLY A 480 10.79 16.48 4.30
C GLY A 480 11.35 15.50 3.26
N ALA A 481 12.66 15.60 3.01
CA ALA A 481 13.35 14.82 1.97
C ALA A 481 13.70 13.41 2.47
N SER A 482 12.75 12.47 2.34
CA SER A 482 12.95 11.06 2.72
C SER A 482 12.86 10.15 1.50
N ILE A 483 14.00 9.57 1.14
CA ILE A 483 14.21 8.75 -0.05
C ILE A 483 14.32 7.28 0.39
N GLY A 484 13.34 6.47 -0.01
CA GLY A 484 13.35 5.03 0.24
C GLY A 484 13.66 4.23 -1.02
N HIS A 485 13.70 2.91 -0.87
CA HIS A 485 13.75 1.94 -1.97
C HIS A 485 15.02 2.05 -2.83
N VAL A 486 16.10 2.61 -2.30
CA VAL A 486 17.36 2.72 -3.05
C VAL A 486 17.77 1.35 -3.56
N SER A 487 17.82 1.21 -4.88
CA SER A 487 18.07 -0.05 -5.57
C SER A 487 19.28 0.09 -6.51
N PRO A 488 20.23 -0.86 -6.49
CA PRO A 488 20.28 -2.07 -5.65
C PRO A 488 20.48 -1.77 -4.16
N GLU A 489 19.99 -2.67 -3.29
CA GLU A 489 20.16 -2.53 -1.83
C GLU A 489 21.60 -2.80 -1.38
N ALA A 490 21.97 -2.41 -0.15
CA ALA A 490 23.31 -2.63 0.38
C ALA A 490 23.70 -4.11 0.40
N ALA A 491 22.77 -5.00 0.74
CA ALA A 491 23.02 -6.44 0.78
C ALA A 491 23.27 -7.07 -0.61
N GLU A 492 22.92 -6.37 -1.69
CA GLU A 492 23.21 -6.76 -3.08
C GLU A 492 24.50 -6.12 -3.62
N GLY A 493 25.20 -5.32 -2.80
CA GLY A 493 26.39 -4.58 -3.24
C GLY A 493 26.06 -3.29 -4.01
N GLY A 494 24.85 -2.76 -3.82
CA GLY A 494 24.49 -1.43 -4.32
C GLY A 494 25.36 -0.33 -3.73
N MET A 495 25.44 0.80 -4.44
CA MET A 495 26.30 1.93 -4.09
C MET A 495 26.07 2.45 -2.66
N ILE A 496 24.83 2.39 -2.17
CA ILE A 496 24.49 2.75 -0.80
C ILE A 496 25.31 1.97 0.25
N GLY A 497 25.61 0.70 0.00
CA GLY A 497 26.44 -0.14 0.86
C GLY A 497 27.92 0.27 0.91
N LEU A 498 28.37 1.08 -0.05
CA LEU A 498 29.76 1.54 -0.18
C LEU A 498 30.01 2.90 0.48
N LEU A 499 28.96 3.61 0.89
CA LEU A 499 29.07 4.93 1.49
C LEU A 499 29.86 4.92 2.82
N LYS A 500 30.54 6.01 3.10
CA LYS A 500 31.27 6.27 4.35
C LYS A 500 30.85 7.64 4.90
N ASP A 501 30.96 7.80 6.22
CA ASP A 501 30.73 9.10 6.86
C ASP A 501 31.57 10.20 6.18
N GLY A 502 30.92 11.31 5.82
CA GLY A 502 31.55 12.45 5.17
C GLY A 502 31.58 12.42 3.64
N ASP A 503 31.14 11.34 2.99
CA ASP A 503 30.91 11.36 1.54
C ASP A 503 29.86 12.42 1.19
N GLU A 504 30.04 13.13 0.08
CA GLU A 504 29.10 14.18 -0.32
C GLU A 504 28.02 13.62 -1.23
N ILE A 505 26.76 13.81 -0.85
CA ILE A 505 25.59 13.32 -1.59
C ILE A 505 24.82 14.52 -2.13
N HIS A 506 24.50 14.48 -3.41
CA HIS A 506 23.65 15.44 -4.10
C HIS A 506 22.29 14.81 -4.42
N ILE A 507 21.24 15.54 -4.07
CA ILE A 507 19.85 15.16 -4.32
C ILE A 507 19.19 16.32 -5.05
N ASP A 508 18.58 16.05 -6.20
CA ASP A 508 17.75 17.01 -6.92
C ASP A 508 16.45 16.34 -7.35
N VAL A 509 15.36 16.69 -6.68
CA VAL A 509 14.04 16.09 -6.90
C VAL A 509 13.41 16.57 -8.22
N ASP A 510 13.76 17.76 -8.68
CA ASP A 510 13.21 18.35 -9.91
C ASP A 510 13.93 17.82 -11.17
N GLN A 511 15.21 17.47 -11.04
CA GLN A 511 16.00 16.82 -12.08
C GLN A 511 16.03 15.30 -11.97
N TYR A 512 15.40 14.72 -10.93
CA TYR A 512 15.40 13.28 -10.63
C TYR A 512 16.79 12.68 -10.36
N ILE A 513 17.67 13.44 -9.70
CA ILE A 513 19.06 13.07 -9.43
C ILE A 513 19.25 12.59 -7.98
N LEU A 514 19.99 11.50 -7.82
CA LEU A 514 20.47 10.96 -6.55
C LEU A 514 21.88 10.40 -6.74
N GLU A 515 22.88 11.18 -6.36
CA GLU A 515 24.29 10.87 -6.64
C GLU A 515 25.18 11.10 -5.42
N VAL A 516 26.28 10.37 -5.37
CA VAL A 516 27.39 10.62 -4.45
C VAL A 516 28.62 11.07 -5.23
N HIS A 517 29.27 12.13 -4.76
CA HIS A 517 30.46 12.71 -5.37
C HIS A 517 31.72 11.92 -4.97
N LEU A 518 31.92 10.77 -5.63
CA LEU A 518 33.13 9.95 -5.51
C LEU A 518 33.73 9.74 -6.90
N SER A 519 35.06 9.64 -6.98
CA SER A 519 35.75 9.29 -8.22
C SER A 519 35.60 7.80 -8.53
N ASP A 520 35.57 7.45 -9.81
CA ASP A 520 35.49 6.05 -10.26
C ASP A 520 36.57 5.15 -9.63
N GLU A 521 37.76 5.69 -9.40
CA GLU A 521 38.87 5.00 -8.73
C GLU A 521 38.52 4.62 -7.29
N GLU A 522 37.95 5.53 -6.51
CA GLU A 522 37.54 5.27 -5.12
C GLU A 522 36.35 4.29 -5.09
N ILE A 523 35.41 4.41 -6.03
CA ILE A 523 34.27 3.48 -6.16
C ILE A 523 34.79 2.07 -6.46
N ALA A 524 35.69 1.92 -7.43
CA ALA A 524 36.27 0.63 -7.80
C ALA A 524 37.02 -0.01 -6.63
N LYS A 525 37.81 0.80 -5.90
CA LYS A 525 38.50 0.35 -4.69
C LYS A 525 37.52 -0.16 -3.63
N ARG A 526 36.48 0.61 -3.30
CA ARG A 526 35.47 0.21 -2.31
C ARG A 526 34.71 -1.06 -2.75
N LYS A 527 34.36 -1.18 -4.04
CA LYS A 527 33.72 -2.38 -4.60
C LYS A 527 34.61 -3.62 -4.44
N ALA A 528 35.91 -3.50 -4.68
CA ALA A 528 36.86 -4.62 -4.55
C ALA A 528 37.02 -5.12 -3.10
N GLU A 529 36.87 -4.21 -2.12
CA GLU A 529 36.97 -4.51 -0.69
C GLU A 529 35.61 -4.86 -0.04
N PHE A 530 34.51 -4.76 -0.79
CA PHE A 530 33.16 -4.85 -0.23
C PHE A 530 32.78 -6.28 0.15
N VAL A 531 32.36 -6.45 1.41
CA VAL A 531 31.74 -7.67 1.91
C VAL A 531 30.40 -7.29 2.54
N PRO A 532 29.26 -7.73 1.99
CA PRO A 532 27.96 -7.33 2.49
C PRO A 532 27.73 -7.86 3.90
N LEU A 533 27.24 -6.99 4.78
CA LEU A 533 26.77 -7.40 6.10
C LEU A 533 25.58 -8.36 5.97
N LYS A 534 25.68 -9.53 6.58
CA LYS A 534 24.59 -10.52 6.66
C LYS A 534 24.06 -10.61 8.09
N LYS A 535 22.96 -9.91 8.37
CA LYS A 535 22.25 -9.99 9.66
C LYS A 535 21.85 -11.44 9.97
N SER A 536 22.09 -11.91 11.19
CA SER A 536 21.73 -13.26 11.64
C SER A 536 20.21 -13.45 11.63
N LEU A 537 19.74 -14.66 11.30
CA LEU A 537 18.32 -14.99 11.26
C LEU A 537 18.06 -16.30 12.00
N THR A 538 17.06 -16.28 12.87
CA THR A 538 16.49 -17.47 13.53
C THR A 538 15.21 -17.94 12.84
N SER A 539 14.50 -17.04 12.16
CA SER A 539 13.24 -17.33 11.47
C SER A 539 13.48 -18.07 10.15
N LYS A 540 12.85 -19.24 10.00
CA LYS A 540 12.84 -19.99 8.74
C LYS A 540 12.12 -19.24 7.62
N TRP A 541 11.02 -18.57 7.95
CA TRP A 541 10.25 -17.80 6.97
C TRP A 541 11.07 -16.63 6.41
N LEU A 542 11.70 -15.83 7.28
CA LEU A 542 12.56 -14.74 6.81
C LEU A 542 13.79 -15.25 6.06
N GLY A 543 14.30 -16.44 6.42
CA GLY A 543 15.35 -17.12 5.68
C GLY A 543 14.92 -17.49 4.25
N GLN A 544 13.71 -18.03 4.07
CA GLN A 544 13.12 -18.30 2.75
C GLN A 544 12.89 -17.01 1.97
N TYR A 545 12.30 -15.99 2.60
CA TYR A 545 12.06 -14.69 2.00
C TYR A 545 13.37 -14.08 1.48
N ARG A 546 14.40 -13.96 2.32
CA ARG A 546 15.72 -13.42 1.92
C ARG A 546 16.34 -14.17 0.74
N ALA A 547 16.15 -15.48 0.65
CA ALA A 547 16.71 -16.30 -0.41
C ALA A 547 16.00 -16.08 -1.77
N LEU A 548 14.70 -15.81 -1.74
CA LEU A 548 13.85 -15.75 -2.93
C LEU A 548 13.51 -14.33 -3.38
N VAL A 549 13.53 -13.37 -2.47
CA VAL A 549 13.03 -12.02 -2.75
C VAL A 549 13.90 -11.29 -3.78
N THR A 550 13.21 -10.58 -4.67
CA THR A 550 13.80 -9.58 -5.55
C THR A 550 13.95 -8.23 -4.83
N ASN A 551 14.59 -7.26 -5.47
CA ASN A 551 14.80 -5.94 -4.87
C ASN A 551 13.56 -5.02 -5.01
N ALA A 552 13.63 -3.82 -4.46
CA ALA A 552 12.49 -2.91 -4.41
C ALA A 552 12.05 -2.41 -5.79
N SER A 553 12.99 -2.15 -6.70
CA SER A 553 12.70 -1.71 -8.09
C SER A 553 11.88 -2.72 -8.90
N SER A 554 11.84 -3.98 -8.47
CA SER A 554 11.05 -5.06 -9.07
C SER A 554 9.84 -5.48 -8.22
N GLY A 555 9.43 -4.64 -7.26
CA GLY A 555 8.26 -4.86 -6.40
C GLY A 555 8.53 -5.77 -5.20
N ALA A 556 9.78 -6.16 -4.95
CA ALA A 556 10.20 -7.10 -3.90
C ALA A 556 9.37 -8.40 -3.87
N VAL A 557 9.01 -8.91 -5.06
CA VAL A 557 8.31 -10.20 -5.21
C VAL A 557 9.28 -11.37 -5.03
N LEU A 558 8.77 -12.55 -4.72
CA LEU A 558 9.60 -13.77 -4.68
C LEU A 558 9.88 -14.27 -6.09
N LYS A 559 11.12 -14.70 -6.35
CA LYS A 559 11.48 -15.43 -7.57
C LYS A 559 10.90 -16.84 -7.53
N THR A 560 10.31 -17.26 -8.64
CA THR A 560 9.78 -18.62 -8.84
C THR A 560 10.76 -19.52 -9.58
N ASP A 561 11.63 -18.95 -10.41
CA ASP A 561 12.70 -19.66 -11.12
C ASP A 561 14.04 -19.35 -10.41
N LEU A 562 14.61 -20.36 -9.75
CA LEU A 562 15.93 -20.31 -9.11
C LEU A 562 17.02 -20.91 -9.98
#